data_AF-A0A0C9VJ14-F1
#
_entry.id   AF-A0A0C9VJ14-F1
#
_cell.length_a   1.000
_cell.length_b   1.000
_cell.length_c   1.000
_cell.angle_alpha   90.00
_cell.angle_beta   90.00
_cell.angle_gamma   90.00
#
_symmetry.space_group_name_H-M   'P 1'
#
loop_
_entity.id
_entity.type
_entity.pdbx_description
1 polymer ?
#
loop_
_entity_poly.entity_id
_entity_poly.type
_entity_poly.pdbx_seq_one_letter_code
_entity_poly.pdbx_strand_id
1 'polypeptide(L)' 'IGQPLSLLLKSETLVSNLSLYDIRGAPGVAADVKHINSAGEVNGYAADKLEEALQGVEVVVILAGVPRK' A
#
# COMPACT_ATOMS: atom_id res chain seq x y z
N ILE A 1 -7.05 -1.01 -9.40
CA ILE A 1 -6.12 0.14 -9.47
C ILE A 1 -5.11 0.09 -8.35
N GLY A 2 -5.54 -0.07 -7.08
CA GLY A 2 -4.64 -0.18 -5.93
C GLY A 2 -3.52 -1.21 -6.10
N GLN A 3 -3.85 -2.49 -6.27
CA GLN A 3 -2.86 -3.57 -6.39
C GLN A 3 -1.76 -3.34 -7.46
N PRO A 4 -2.08 -3.06 -8.75
CA PRO A 4 -1.03 -2.81 -9.74
C PRO A 4 -0.23 -1.53 -9.45
N LEU A 5 -0.81 -0.49 -8.82
CA LEU A 5 -0.04 0.67 -8.39
C LEU A 5 0.92 0.31 -7.25
N SER A 6 0.47 -0.47 -6.26
CA SER A 6 1.32 -0.93 -5.15
C SER A 6 2.55 -1.70 -5.64
N LEU A 7 2.38 -2.52 -6.68
CA LEU A 7 3.48 -3.22 -7.34
C LEU A 7 4.51 -2.25 -7.96
N LEU A 8 4.03 -1.23 -8.68
CA LEU A 8 4.90 -0.22 -9.29
C LEU A 8 5.64 0.59 -8.22
N LEU A 9 4.94 1.03 -7.18
CA LEU A 9 5.53 1.79 -6.07
C LEU A 9 6.57 0.97 -5.30
N LYS A 10 6.35 -0.33 -5.09
CA LYS A 10 7.37 -1.21 -4.50
C LYS A 10 8.63 -1.31 -5.35
N SER A 11 8.52 -1.15 -6.66
CA SER A 11 9.67 -1.20 -7.57
C SER A 11 10.39 0.15 -7.71
N GLU A 12 9.81 1.22 -7.16
CA GLU A 12 10.39 2.57 -7.22
C GLU A 12 11.44 2.78 -6.13
N THR A 13 12.63 3.25 -6.51
CA THR A 13 13.77 3.45 -5.62
C THR A 13 13.60 4.64 -4.67
N LEU A 14 12.75 5.59 -5.02
CA LEU A 14 12.41 6.73 -4.18
C LEU A 14 11.42 6.38 -3.06
N VAL A 15 10.81 5.19 -3.10
CA VAL A 15 9.84 4.73 -2.08
C VAL A 15 10.57 3.85 -1.06
N SER A 16 10.85 4.43 0.11
CA SER A 16 11.52 3.72 1.22
C SER A 16 10.56 2.90 2.08
N ASN A 17 9.31 3.35 2.24
CA ASN A 17 8.26 2.65 2.97
C ASN A 17 6.92 2.79 2.23
N LEU A 18 6.22 1.67 2.05
CA LEU A 18 4.93 1.59 1.38
C LEU A 18 3.87 1.03 2.35
N SER A 19 3.03 1.93 2.86
CA SER A 19 1.83 1.59 3.63
C SER A 19 0.65 1.31 2.71
N LEU A 20 0.11 0.10 2.75
CA LEU A 20 -1.10 -0.30 2.04
C LEU A 20 -2.26 -0.35 3.02
N TYR A 21 -3.30 0.43 2.75
CA TYR A 21 -4.53 0.43 3.53
C TYR A 21 -5.72 0.14 2.61
N ASP A 22 -6.61 -0.73 3.07
CA ASP A 22 -7.89 -0.99 2.45
C ASP A 22 -8.85 -1.52 3.53
N ILE A 23 -10.15 -1.31 3.34
CA ILE A 23 -11.17 -1.91 4.18
C ILE A 23 -11.13 -3.44 4.13
N ARG A 24 -10.55 -4.04 3.07
CA ARG A 24 -10.38 -5.49 2.92
C ARG A 24 -9.09 -5.84 2.18
N GLY A 25 -8.39 -6.87 2.66
CA GLY A 25 -7.33 -7.55 1.90
C GLY A 25 -5.96 -6.88 1.89
N ALA A 26 -5.81 -5.66 2.41
CA ALA A 26 -4.52 -4.95 2.46
C ALA A 26 -3.37 -5.75 3.11
N PRO A 27 -3.56 -6.47 4.24
CA PRO A 27 -2.49 -7.31 4.80
C PRO A 27 -2.01 -8.43 3.86
N GLY A 28 -2.93 -9.06 3.11
CA GLY A 28 -2.58 -10.09 2.14
C GLY A 28 -1.84 -9.52 0.93
N VAL A 29 -2.34 -8.41 0.38
CA VAL A 29 -1.66 -7.70 -0.72
C VAL A 29 -0.26 -7.25 -0.31
N ALA A 30 -0.09 -6.74 0.90
CA ALA A 30 1.22 -6.37 1.42
C ALA A 30 2.15 -7.58 1.53
N ALA A 31 1.66 -8.73 2.01
CA ALA A 31 2.44 -9.97 2.06
C ALA A 31 2.93 -10.40 0.66
N ASP A 32 2.06 -10.33 -0.35
CA ASP A 32 2.42 -10.66 -1.73
C ASP A 32 3.47 -9.69 -2.30
N VAL A 33 3.25 -8.38 -2.13
CA VAL A 33 4.14 -7.32 -2.65
C VAL A 33 5.49 -7.30 -1.92
N LYS A 34 5.53 -7.68 -0.64
CA LYS A 34 6.75 -7.71 0.19
C LYS A 34 7.80 -8.69 -0.32
N HIS A 35 7.41 -9.75 -1.05
CA HIS A 35 8.35 -10.72 -1.61
C HIS A 35 9.19 -10.19 -2.79
N ILE A 36 8.87 -9.00 -3.30
CA ILE A 36 9.63 -8.38 -4.38
C ILE A 36 10.97 -7.88 -3.86
N ASN A 37 12.05 -8.30 -4.53
CA ASN A 37 13.43 -7.96 -4.18
C ASN A 37 13.78 -6.51 -4.55
N SER A 38 13.22 -5.56 -3.80
CA SER A 38 13.56 -4.14 -3.83
C SER A 38 13.71 -3.61 -2.40
N ALA A 39 14.39 -2.48 -2.25
CA ALA A 39 14.78 -1.97 -0.93
C ALA A 39 13.60 -1.49 -0.05
N GLY A 40 12.52 -0.97 -0.64
CA GLY A 40 11.44 -0.35 0.14
C GLY A 40 10.66 -1.34 1.01
N GLU A 41 10.37 -0.98 2.27
CA GLU A 41 9.53 -1.80 3.14
C GLU A 41 8.06 -1.74 2.72
N VAL A 42 7.29 -2.79 3.03
CA VAL A 42 5.86 -2.85 2.74
C VAL A 42 5.10 -3.32 3.97
N ASN A 43 4.10 -2.55 4.37
CA ASN A 43 3.23 -2.83 5.50
C ASN A 43 1.76 -2.76 5.04
N GLY A 44 0.95 -3.72 5.48
CA GLY A 44 -0.47 -3.79 5.16
C GLY A 44 -1.31 -3.56 6.41
N TYR A 45 -2.24 -2.61 6.34
CA TYR A 45 -3.07 -2.18 7.46
C TYR A 45 -4.54 -2.55 7.20
N ALA A 46 -5.17 -3.17 8.19
CA ALA A 46 -6.59 -3.51 8.16
C ALA A 46 -7.46 -2.26 8.36
N ALA A 47 -8.78 -2.42 8.19
CA ALA A 47 -9.75 -1.33 8.19
C ALA A 47 -9.74 -0.45 9.45
N ASP A 48 -9.37 -1.01 10.60
CA ASP A 48 -9.31 -0.34 11.90
C ASP A 48 -7.96 0.35 12.19
N LYS A 49 -7.03 0.30 11.23
CA LYS A 49 -5.62 0.71 11.41
C LYS A 49 -5.22 1.90 10.54
N LEU A 50 -6.18 2.76 10.19
CA LEU A 50 -5.92 3.93 9.33
C LEU A 50 -4.92 4.92 9.94
N GLU A 51 -5.02 5.21 11.24
CA GLU A 51 -4.09 6.13 11.91
C GLU A 51 -2.65 5.62 11.86
N GLU A 52 -2.44 4.33 12.12
CA GLU A 52 -1.14 3.68 12.01
C GLU A 52 -0.61 3.67 10.57
N ALA A 53 -1.49 3.49 9.57
CA ALA A 53 -1.12 3.52 8.16
C ALA A 53 -0.61 4.89 7.67
N LEU A 54 -1.06 5.98 8.32
CA LEU A 54 -0.73 7.36 7.96
C LEU A 54 0.44 7.95 8.76
N GLN A 55 0.89 7.27 9.80
CA GLN A 55 1.94 7.78 10.68
C GLN A 55 3.25 7.97 9.92
N GLY A 56 3.72 9.22 9.83
CA GLY A 56 4.98 9.57 9.15
C GLY A 56 4.92 9.48 7.62
N VAL A 57 3.73 9.35 7.02
CA VAL A 57 3.57 9.31 5.56
C VAL A 57 3.77 10.71 4.97
N GLU A 58 4.65 10.82 3.98
CA GLU A 58 4.93 12.07 3.26
C GLU A 58 3.99 12.30 2.08
N VAL A 59 3.53 11.21 1.44
CA VAL A 59 2.67 11.25 0.25
C VAL A 59 1.55 10.23 0.39
N VAL A 60 0.30 10.67 0.21
CA VAL A 60 -0.89 9.81 0.24
C VAL A 60 -1.51 9.76 -1.15
N VAL A 61 -1.74 8.55 -1.66
CA VAL A 61 -2.48 8.32 -2.92
C VAL A 61 -3.81 7.65 -2.61
N ILE A 62 -4.92 8.34 -2.88
CA ILE A 62 -6.28 7.84 -2.61
C ILE A 62 -6.89 7.28 -3.89
N LEU A 63 -6.95 5.95 -3.96
CA LEU A 63 -7.57 5.21 -5.07
C LEU A 63 -8.89 4.55 -4.68
N ALA A 64 -9.34 4.75 -3.44
CA ALA A 64 -10.59 4.20 -2.94
C ALA A 64 -11.78 4.80 -3.70
N GLY A 65 -12.71 3.96 -4.10
CA GLY A 65 -13.89 4.39 -4.83
C GLY A 65 -14.63 3.22 -5.47
N VAL A 66 -15.83 3.53 -5.96
CA VAL A 66 -16.66 2.56 -6.68
C VAL A 66 -16.46 2.79 -8.18
N PRO A 67 -16.12 1.76 -8.98
CA PRO A 67 -16.01 1.90 -10.42
C PRO A 67 -17.35 2.33 -11.03
N ARG A 68 -17.29 3.09 -12.13
CA ARG A 68 -18.50 3.38 -12.92
C ARG A 68 -19.03 2.08 -13.54
N LYS A 69 -20.34 1.92 -13.55
CA LYS A 69 -21.03 0.82 -14.25
C LYS A 69 -20.80 0.93 -15.75
#